data_AF-A0A2X0IPC0-F1
#
_entry.id   AF-A0A2X0IPC0-F1
#
_cell.length_a   1.000
_cell.length_b   1.000
_cell.length_c   1.000
_cell.angle_alpha   90.00
_cell.angle_beta   90.00
_cell.angle_gamma   90.00
#
_symmetry.space_group_name_H-M   'P 1'
#
loop_
_entity.id
_entity.type
_entity.pdbx_description
1 polymer ?
#
loop_
_entity_poly.entity_id
_entity_poly.type
_entity_poly.pdbx_seq_one_letter_code
_entity_poly.pdbx_strand_id
1 'polypeptide(L)'
;MVSTPDFDPEVVHAELERVRADFHDLLGAADAEALARRTDGTRWTNEELLFHMLFGYLIVRSLLPLVRLFSRLPARVGRSYSRLLDVATWPFDQANYFGSVAGSRVFDHRRMAAKMDRTVAALHRSLDRETEQSLNAAMHFPARWDPFFRATMTVGEVYRYATQHYDFHHNQLTLGD
;
A
#
# COMPACT_ATOMS: atom_id res chain seq x y z
N MET A 1 -3.77 -2.53 30.04
CA MET A 1 -2.97 -2.40 28.80
C MET A 1 -3.26 -3.66 28.01
N VAL A 2 -3.95 -3.54 26.88
CA VAL A 2 -4.12 -4.69 25.98
C VAL A 2 -2.84 -4.72 25.16
N SER A 3 -1.89 -5.59 25.54
CA SER A 3 -0.78 -5.93 24.66
C SER A 3 -1.38 -6.59 23.43
N THR A 4 -1.31 -5.90 22.29
CA THR A 4 -1.42 -6.53 20.98
C THR A 4 -0.39 -7.66 20.90
N PRO A 5 -0.69 -8.81 20.26
CA PRO A 5 0.31 -9.87 20.10
C PRO A 5 1.53 -9.27 19.39
N ASP A 6 2.72 -9.70 19.83
CA ASP A 6 4.05 -9.26 19.37
C ASP A 6 4.02 -8.94 17.86
N PHE A 7 4.14 -7.66 17.52
CA PHE A 7 4.45 -7.29 16.15
C PHE A 7 5.86 -7.82 15.89
N ASP A 8 5.99 -8.78 14.97
CA ASP A 8 7.28 -9.30 14.55
C ASP A 8 7.75 -8.56 13.29
N PRO A 9 8.79 -7.70 13.38
CA PRO A 9 9.33 -7.00 12.22
C PRO A 9 9.83 -7.97 11.15
N GLU A 10 10.37 -9.14 11.53
CA GLU A 10 10.97 -10.08 10.59
C GLU A 10 9.93 -10.62 9.60
N VAL A 11 8.68 -10.80 10.04
CA VAL A 11 7.58 -11.19 9.15
C VAL A 11 7.32 -10.11 8.09
N VAL A 12 7.39 -8.83 8.47
CA VAL A 12 7.24 -7.72 7.51
C VAL A 12 8.45 -7.63 6.58
N HIS A 13 9.66 -7.85 7.09
CA HIS A 13 10.86 -7.91 6.24
C HIS A 13 10.72 -9.02 5.19
N ALA A 14 10.32 -10.22 5.60
CA ALA A 14 10.13 -11.36 4.69
C ALA A 14 9.06 -11.08 3.63
N GLU A 15 7.94 -10.44 4.01
CA GLU A 15 6.89 -10.07 3.05
C GLU A 15 7.36 -9.04 2.03
N LEU A 16 8.10 -8.03 2.46
CA LEU A 16 8.62 -6.99 1.58
C LEU A 16 9.56 -7.59 0.53
N GLU A 17 10.43 -8.53 0.90
CA GLU A 17 11.30 -9.21 -0.06
C GLU A 17 10.53 -10.20 -0.94
N ARG A 18 9.54 -10.93 -0.40
CA ARG A 18 8.65 -11.78 -1.21
C ARG A 18 7.96 -10.98 -2.31
N VAL A 19 7.30 -9.88 -1.94
CA VAL A 19 6.57 -9.03 -2.88
C VAL A 19 7.52 -8.39 -3.88
N ARG A 20 8.71 -7.98 -3.44
CA ARG A 20 9.72 -7.46 -4.35
C ARG A 20 10.10 -8.48 -5.42
N ALA A 21 10.41 -9.71 -5.03
CA ALA A 21 10.77 -10.79 -5.97
C ALA A 21 9.60 -11.10 -6.92
N ASP A 22 8.42 -11.34 -6.37
CA ASP A 22 7.20 -11.62 -7.13
C ASP A 22 6.88 -10.52 -8.15
N PHE A 23 7.00 -9.25 -7.76
CA PHE A 23 6.75 -8.12 -8.66
C PHE A 23 7.74 -8.07 -9.84
N HIS A 24 9.00 -8.46 -9.63
CA HIS A 24 9.97 -8.59 -10.73
C HIS A 24 9.61 -9.75 -11.65
N ASP A 25 9.18 -10.88 -11.11
CA ASP A 25 8.78 -12.05 -11.90
C ASP A 25 7.56 -11.73 -12.77
N LEU A 26 6.53 -11.05 -12.21
CA LEU A 26 5.35 -10.61 -12.96
C LEU A 26 5.72 -9.66 -14.11
N LEU A 27 6.57 -8.66 -13.85
CA LEU A 27 7.01 -7.71 -14.88
C LEU A 27 7.94 -8.35 -15.92
N GLY A 28 8.69 -9.39 -15.54
CA GLY A 28 9.62 -10.08 -16.42
C GLY A 28 8.95 -11.10 -17.34
N ALA A 29 7.87 -11.74 -16.87
CA ALA A 29 7.13 -12.75 -17.63
C ALA A 29 6.07 -12.15 -18.57
N ALA A 30 5.54 -10.97 -18.28
CA ALA A 30 4.45 -10.37 -19.04
C ALA A 30 4.93 -9.73 -20.35
N ASP A 31 4.35 -10.16 -21.47
CA ASP A 31 4.53 -9.49 -22.76
C ASP A 31 3.55 -8.31 -22.94
N ALA A 32 3.74 -7.52 -24.00
CA ALA A 32 2.94 -6.33 -24.24
C ALA A 32 1.44 -6.62 -24.38
N GLU A 33 1.05 -7.81 -24.87
CA GLU A 33 -0.36 -8.19 -25.01
C GLU A 33 -0.96 -8.52 -23.64
N ALA A 34 -0.26 -9.33 -22.84
CA ALA A 34 -0.64 -9.65 -21.47
C ALA A 34 -0.79 -8.39 -20.61
N LEU A 35 0.13 -7.43 -20.77
CA LEU A 35 0.12 -6.16 -20.03
C LEU A 35 -1.06 -5.24 -20.42
N ALA A 36 -1.45 -5.25 -21.70
CA ALA A 36 -2.59 -4.50 -22.20
C ALA A 36 -3.95 -5.16 -21.89
N ARG A 37 -3.97 -6.45 -21.57
CA ARG A 37 -5.19 -7.21 -21.24
C ARG A 37 -5.85 -6.66 -19.97
N ARG A 38 -7.18 -6.78 -19.91
CA ARG A 38 -8.00 -6.37 -18.76
C ARG A 38 -7.86 -7.39 -17.64
N THR A 39 -7.73 -6.87 -16.42
CA THR A 39 -7.75 -7.64 -15.18
C THR A 39 -9.14 -8.16 -14.86
N ASP A 40 -9.23 -9.18 -13.98
CA ASP A 40 -10.51 -9.70 -13.51
C ASP A 40 -11.12 -8.81 -12.42
N GLY A 41 -12.41 -8.52 -12.55
CA GLY A 41 -13.16 -7.74 -11.57
C GLY A 41 -12.77 -6.26 -11.44
N THR A 42 -11.90 -5.71 -12.29
CA THR A 42 -11.53 -4.29 -12.26
C THR A 42 -11.65 -3.57 -13.61
N ARG A 43 -11.47 -2.25 -13.60
CA ARG A 43 -11.44 -1.41 -14.81
C ARG A 43 -10.03 -1.17 -15.34
N TRP A 44 -9.00 -1.80 -14.78
CA TRP A 44 -7.61 -1.58 -15.16
C TRP A 44 -7.10 -2.67 -16.12
N THR A 45 -6.09 -2.31 -16.92
CA THR A 45 -5.22 -3.32 -17.55
C THR A 45 -4.27 -3.95 -16.52
N ASN A 46 -3.59 -5.04 -16.89
CA ASN A 46 -2.59 -5.63 -16.00
C ASN A 46 -1.45 -4.65 -15.68
N GLU A 47 -0.98 -3.86 -16.65
CA GLU A 47 0.04 -2.83 -16.41
C GLU A 47 -0.43 -1.76 -15.42
N GLU A 48 -1.67 -1.29 -15.55
CA GLU A 48 -2.28 -0.32 -14.64
C GLU A 48 -2.45 -0.87 -13.23
N LEU A 49 -2.87 -2.15 -13.11
CA LEU A 49 -3.03 -2.81 -11.82
C LEU A 49 -1.68 -3.12 -11.15
N LEU A 50 -0.65 -3.50 -11.91
CA LEU A 50 0.71 -3.67 -11.39
C LEU A 50 1.25 -2.34 -10.83
N PHE A 51 1.01 -1.22 -11.53
CA PHE A 51 1.34 0.08 -10.97
C PHE A 51 0.53 0.37 -9.70
N HIS A 52 -0.77 0.05 -9.67
CA HIS A 52 -1.63 0.24 -8.50
C HIS A 52 -1.14 -0.56 -7.27
N MET A 53 -0.69 -1.79 -7.48
CA MET A 53 -0.07 -2.62 -6.45
C MET A 53 1.19 -1.95 -5.86
N LEU A 54 2.08 -1.40 -6.71
CA LEU A 54 3.21 -0.58 -6.27
C LEU A 54 2.75 0.71 -5.56
N PHE A 55 1.68 1.34 -6.04
CA PHE A 55 1.15 2.59 -5.50
C PHE A 55 0.69 2.43 -4.04
N GLY A 56 0.13 1.28 -3.66
CA GLY A 56 -0.18 0.94 -2.27
C GLY A 56 1.02 1.11 -1.32
N TYR A 57 2.22 0.68 -1.74
CA TYR A 57 3.45 0.87 -0.97
C TYR A 57 3.91 2.34 -0.92
N LEU A 58 3.69 3.11 -1.99
CA LEU A 58 3.97 4.55 -2.00
C LEU A 58 3.05 5.31 -1.04
N ILE A 59 1.79 4.90 -0.94
CA ILE A 59 0.84 5.41 0.03
C ILE A 59 1.32 5.08 1.45
N VAL A 60 1.71 3.84 1.74
CA VAL A 60 2.23 3.46 3.07
C VAL A 60 3.40 4.33 3.49
N ARG A 61 4.36 4.61 2.59
CA ARG A 61 5.47 5.53 2.88
C ARG A 61 5.02 6.92 3.29
N SER A 62 3.88 7.39 2.78
CA SER A 62 3.29 8.68 3.13
C SER A 62 2.47 8.61 4.42
N LEU A 63 1.80 7.48 4.68
CA LEU A 63 0.97 7.26 5.86
C LEU A 63 1.80 7.08 7.14
N LEU A 64 2.92 6.37 7.07
CA LEU A 64 3.78 6.10 8.23
C LEU A 64 4.14 7.37 9.05
N PRO A 65 4.72 8.43 8.45
CA PRO A 65 4.98 9.66 9.20
C PRO A 65 3.70 10.38 9.66
N LEU A 66 2.62 10.28 8.89
CA LEU A 66 1.33 10.89 9.22
C LEU A 66 0.73 10.27 10.50
N VAL A 67 0.70 8.93 10.59
CA VAL A 67 0.21 8.20 11.76
C VAL A 67 1.03 8.58 13.00
N ARG A 68 2.36 8.65 12.88
CA ARG A 68 3.26 9.07 13.98
C ARG A 68 3.02 10.51 14.44
N LEU A 69 2.66 11.41 13.53
CA LEU A 69 2.34 12.79 13.87
C LEU A 69 0.99 12.86 14.61
N PHE A 70 -0.04 12.22 14.04
CA PHE A 70 -1.40 12.27 14.59
C PHE A 70 -1.55 11.51 15.91
N SER A 71 -0.75 10.48 16.16
CA SER A 71 -0.74 9.77 17.44
C SER A 71 -0.29 10.65 18.61
N ARG A 72 0.42 11.75 18.33
CA ARG A 72 0.85 12.75 19.33
C ARG A 72 -0.15 13.89 19.50
N LEU A 73 -1.17 13.97 18.64
CA LEU A 73 -2.20 15.02 18.72
C LEU A 73 -3.33 14.60 19.67
N PRO A 74 -4.05 15.57 20.28
CA PRO A 74 -5.22 15.25 21.08
C PRO A 74 -6.25 14.45 20.28
N ALA A 75 -6.83 13.41 20.87
CA ALA A 75 -7.72 12.45 20.19
C ALA A 75 -8.92 13.09 19.46
N ARG A 76 -9.32 14.31 19.84
CA ARG A 76 -10.38 15.08 19.15
C ARG A 76 -9.96 15.52 17.74
N VAL A 77 -8.67 15.82 17.51
CA VAL A 77 -8.14 16.24 16.21
C VAL A 77 -8.13 15.05 15.23
N GLY A 78 -7.69 13.87 15.68
CA GLY A 78 -7.68 12.66 14.85
C GLY A 78 -9.07 12.21 14.39
N ARG A 79 -10.09 12.29 15.26
CA ARG A 79 -11.48 11.95 14.90
C ARG A 79 -12.12 12.94 13.94
N SER A 80 -11.81 14.23 14.06
CA SER A 80 -12.30 15.25 13.13
C SER A 80 -11.64 15.11 11.76
N TYR A 81 -10.36 14.73 11.73
CA TYR A 81 -9.61 14.49 10.50
C TYR A 81 -10.15 13.29 9.71
N SER A 82 -10.41 12.14 10.36
CA SER A 82 -10.95 10.96 9.66
C SER A 82 -12.34 11.22 9.09
N ARG A 83 -13.22 11.90 9.83
CA ARG A 83 -14.55 12.29 9.35
C ARG A 83 -14.50 13.24 8.15
N LEU A 84 -13.52 14.14 8.11
CA LEU A 84 -13.28 15.04 6.97
C LEU A 84 -12.82 14.25 5.73
N LEU A 85 -11.96 13.23 5.91
CA LEU A 85 -11.50 12.37 4.82
C LEU A 85 -12.57 11.39 4.33
N ASP A 86 -13.46 10.90 5.20
CA ASP A 86 -14.59 10.06 4.78
C ASP A 86 -15.49 10.79 3.78
N VAL A 87 -15.65 12.11 3.91
CA VAL A 87 -16.39 12.95 2.96
C VAL A 87 -15.64 13.08 1.61
N ALA A 88 -14.32 12.87 1.61
CA ALA A 88 -13.45 12.87 0.45
C ALA A 88 -13.24 11.48 -0.19
N THR A 89 -14.08 10.49 0.13
CA THR A 89 -13.99 9.14 -0.48
C THR A 89 -14.09 9.18 -2.01
N TRP A 90 -15.08 9.89 -2.56
CA TRP A 90 -15.22 10.01 -4.02
C TRP A 90 -14.00 10.65 -4.72
N PRO A 91 -13.44 11.79 -4.25
CA PRO A 91 -12.23 12.33 -4.87
C PRO A 91 -10.99 11.46 -4.65
N PHE A 92 -10.92 10.68 -3.56
CA PHE A 92 -9.86 9.69 -3.37
C PHE A 92 -9.93 8.57 -4.40
N ASP A 93 -11.12 7.98 -4.63
CA ASP A 93 -11.31 6.91 -5.62
C ASP A 93 -10.86 7.36 -7.02
N GLN A 94 -11.20 8.60 -7.38
CA GLN A 94 -10.78 9.21 -8.64
C GLN A 94 -9.27 9.41 -8.71
N ALA A 95 -8.65 9.95 -7.66
CA ALA A 95 -7.20 10.12 -7.60
C ALA A 95 -6.46 8.77 -7.63
N ASN A 96 -7.02 7.74 -7.00
CA ASN A 96 -6.46 6.39 -6.97
C ASN A 96 -6.52 5.74 -8.35
N TYR A 97 -7.67 5.85 -9.04
CA TYR A 97 -7.83 5.38 -10.41
C TYR A 97 -6.94 6.13 -11.41
N PHE A 98 -7.05 7.45 -11.47
CA PHE A 98 -6.29 8.26 -12.41
C PHE A 98 -4.80 8.30 -12.09
N GLY A 99 -4.43 8.23 -10.81
CA GLY A 99 -3.04 8.10 -10.38
C GLY A 99 -2.42 6.81 -10.88
N SER A 100 -3.18 5.71 -10.88
CA SER A 100 -2.70 4.43 -11.40
C SER A 100 -2.58 4.42 -12.93
N VAL A 101 -3.58 4.99 -13.62
CA VAL A 101 -3.57 5.14 -15.09
C VAL A 101 -2.46 6.09 -15.58
N ALA A 102 -2.26 7.22 -14.90
CA ALA A 102 -1.19 8.16 -15.25
C ALA A 102 0.18 7.60 -14.87
N GLY A 103 0.25 6.87 -13.74
CA GLY A 103 1.45 6.22 -13.27
C GLY A 103 1.98 5.18 -14.23
N SER A 104 1.15 4.25 -14.68
CA SER A 104 1.55 3.22 -15.66
C SER A 104 2.07 3.84 -16.97
N ARG A 105 1.45 4.92 -17.44
CA ARG A 105 1.89 5.63 -18.66
C ARG A 105 3.25 6.33 -18.53
N VAL A 106 3.67 6.69 -17.32
CA VAL A 106 4.94 7.37 -17.05
C VAL A 106 6.05 6.39 -16.68
N PHE A 107 5.68 5.30 -16.03
CA PHE A 107 6.57 4.25 -15.57
C PHE A 107 6.43 3.01 -16.47
N ASP A 108 7.33 2.90 -17.45
CA ASP A 108 7.55 1.61 -18.12
C ASP A 108 7.92 0.50 -17.10
N HIS A 109 7.79 -0.76 -17.51
CA HIS A 109 8.09 -1.95 -16.72
C HIS A 109 9.40 -1.86 -15.92
N ARG A 110 10.48 -1.36 -16.55
CA ARG A 110 11.79 -1.24 -15.89
C ARG A 110 11.77 -0.17 -14.82
N ARG A 111 11.09 0.95 -15.06
CA ARG A 111 10.94 2.03 -14.06
C ARG A 111 10.07 1.59 -12.90
N MET A 112 9.03 0.78 -13.13
CA MET A 112 8.20 0.21 -12.05
C MET A 112 9.03 -0.70 -11.13
N ALA A 113 9.78 -1.65 -11.69
CA ALA A 113 10.66 -2.54 -10.92
C ALA A 113 11.67 -1.75 -10.07
N ALA A 114 12.38 -0.80 -10.66
CA ALA A 114 13.34 0.04 -9.94
C ALA A 114 12.67 0.97 -8.89
N LYS A 115 11.39 1.30 -9.07
CA LYS A 115 10.63 2.07 -8.07
C LYS A 115 10.16 1.18 -6.92
N MET A 116 9.80 -0.08 -7.19
CA MET A 116 9.52 -1.08 -6.16
C MET A 116 10.74 -1.30 -5.29
N ASP A 117 11.91 -1.58 -5.88
CA ASP A 117 13.17 -1.80 -5.16
C ASP A 117 13.48 -0.65 -4.18
N ARG A 118 13.41 0.60 -4.67
CA ARG A 118 13.68 1.79 -3.85
C ARG A 118 12.65 1.98 -2.75
N THR A 119 11.42 1.58 -3.00
CA THR A 119 10.31 1.70 -2.05
C THR A 119 10.44 0.68 -0.93
N VAL A 120 10.66 -0.59 -1.29
CA VAL A 120 10.93 -1.69 -0.36
C VAL A 120 12.16 -1.40 0.50
N ALA A 121 13.29 -1.00 -0.12
CA ALA A 121 14.48 -0.64 0.64
C ALA A 121 14.26 0.54 1.61
N ALA A 122 13.41 1.50 1.25
CA ALA A 122 13.05 2.60 2.14
C ALA A 122 12.14 2.14 3.29
N LEU A 123 11.27 1.17 3.05
CA LEU A 123 10.40 0.59 4.07
C LEU A 123 11.18 -0.26 5.06
N HIS A 124 12.12 -1.10 4.60
CA HIS A 124 13.07 -1.80 5.47
C HIS A 124 13.81 -0.83 6.39
N ARG A 125 14.48 0.17 5.80
CA ARG A 125 15.19 1.20 6.60
C ARG A 125 14.28 1.94 7.58
N SER A 126 13.01 2.11 7.24
CA SER A 126 12.05 2.73 8.16
C SER A 126 11.71 1.77 9.29
N LEU A 127 11.44 0.50 8.98
CA LEU A 127 11.10 -0.56 9.92
C LEU A 127 12.23 -0.82 10.93
N ASP A 128 13.48 -0.83 10.46
CA ASP A 128 14.70 -0.95 11.29
C ASP A 128 14.81 0.12 12.39
N ARG A 129 14.12 1.25 12.22
CA ARG A 129 14.14 2.38 13.17
C ARG A 129 12.91 2.43 14.07
N GLU A 130 11.96 1.53 13.87
CA GLU A 130 10.75 1.50 14.69
C GLU A 130 11.07 0.95 16.08
N THR A 131 10.38 1.51 17.08
CA THR A 131 10.36 1.01 18.45
C THR A 131 8.98 0.43 18.73
N GLU A 132 8.85 -0.36 19.79
CA GLU A 132 7.54 -0.84 20.24
C GLU A 132 6.54 0.32 20.41
N GLN A 133 7.00 1.46 20.94
CA GLN A 133 6.15 2.64 21.08
C GLN A 133 5.71 3.22 19.72
N SER A 134 6.62 3.31 18.74
CA SER A 134 6.25 3.86 17.44
C SER A 134 5.37 2.91 16.63
N LEU A 135 5.58 1.60 16.76
CA LEU A 135 4.74 0.57 16.16
C LEU A 135 3.30 0.60 16.68
N ASN A 136 3.13 0.90 17.97
CA ASN A 136 1.81 1.02 18.61
C ASN A 136 1.15 2.39 18.41
N ALA A 137 1.84 3.37 17.79
CA ALA A 137 1.24 4.66 17.51
C ALA A 137 0.10 4.49 16.48
N ALA A 138 -1.07 5.08 16.76
CA ALA A 138 -2.27 4.85 15.98
C ALA A 138 -2.95 6.14 15.53
N MET A 139 -3.69 6.05 14.43
CA MET A 139 -4.50 7.12 13.87
C MET A 139 -5.85 6.56 13.40
N HIS A 140 -6.86 7.44 13.31
CA HIS A 140 -8.11 7.08 12.66
C HIS A 140 -7.96 7.12 11.14
N PHE A 141 -8.47 6.08 10.47
CA PHE A 141 -8.45 5.96 9.02
C PHE A 141 -9.88 6.02 8.45
N PRO A 142 -10.04 6.52 7.22
CA PRO A 142 -11.29 6.45 6.50
C PRO A 142 -11.52 5.01 5.99
N ALA A 143 -12.21 4.19 6.77
CA ALA A 143 -12.38 2.74 6.51
C ALA A 143 -13.13 2.41 5.20
N ARG A 144 -13.69 3.43 4.53
CA ARG A 144 -14.37 3.26 3.23
C ARG A 144 -13.44 3.32 2.02
N TRP A 145 -12.23 3.81 2.20
CA TRP A 145 -11.28 4.03 1.10
C TRP A 145 -10.63 2.74 0.62
N ASP A 146 -10.52 1.75 1.51
CA ASP A 146 -9.92 0.47 1.20
C ASP A 146 -10.49 -0.63 2.13
N PRO A 147 -10.79 -1.84 1.62
CA PRO A 147 -11.33 -2.93 2.44
C PRO A 147 -10.43 -3.33 3.63
N PHE A 148 -9.13 -3.06 3.57
CA PHE A 148 -8.18 -3.36 4.64
C PHE A 148 -8.00 -2.20 5.63
N PHE A 149 -8.55 -1.01 5.34
CA PHE A 149 -8.55 0.09 6.28
C PHE A 149 -9.57 -0.13 7.40
N ARG A 150 -9.10 0.00 8.64
CA ARG A 150 -9.93 -0.08 9.85
C ARG A 150 -10.10 1.30 10.47
N ALA A 151 -11.17 1.50 11.23
CA ALA A 151 -11.48 2.81 11.84
C ALA A 151 -10.33 3.39 12.67
N THR A 152 -9.46 2.53 13.21
CA THR A 152 -8.16 2.87 13.78
C THR A 152 -7.15 1.83 13.31
N MET A 153 -5.97 2.29 12.94
CA MET A 153 -4.83 1.43 12.63
C MET A 153 -3.56 1.94 13.29
N THR A 154 -2.71 1.03 13.75
CA THR A 154 -1.37 1.32 14.25
C THR A 154 -0.35 1.41 13.10
N VAL A 155 0.83 1.98 13.37
CA VAL A 155 1.97 1.94 12.43
C VAL A 155 2.29 0.50 12.03
N GLY A 156 2.30 -0.44 12.98
CA GLY A 156 2.52 -1.86 12.68
C GLY A 156 1.49 -2.41 11.69
N GLU A 157 0.21 -2.10 11.89
CA GLU A 157 -0.86 -2.54 10.98
C GLU A 157 -0.77 -1.88 9.59
N VAL A 158 -0.30 -0.64 9.52
CA VAL A 158 -0.05 0.06 8.25
C VAL A 158 1.12 -0.56 7.48
N TYR A 159 2.13 -1.10 8.14
CA TYR A 159 3.17 -1.90 7.47
C TYR A 159 2.59 -3.18 6.86
N ARG A 160 1.70 -3.89 7.58
CA ARG A 160 1.05 -5.12 7.12
C ARG A 160 0.06 -4.88 5.97
N TYR A 161 -0.58 -3.71 5.97
CA TYR A 161 -1.60 -3.33 5.01
C TYR A 161 -1.14 -3.43 3.56
N ALA A 162 0.06 -2.93 3.22
CA ALA A 162 0.50 -2.90 1.82
C ALA A 162 0.59 -4.31 1.21
N THR A 163 1.05 -5.29 1.97
CA THR A 163 1.12 -6.69 1.52
C THR A 163 -0.26 -7.30 1.35
N GLN A 164 -1.20 -7.03 2.25
CA GLN A 164 -2.59 -7.51 2.13
C GLN A 164 -3.28 -6.95 0.88
N HIS A 165 -3.10 -5.64 0.64
CA HIS A 165 -3.56 -4.96 -0.56
C HIS A 165 -2.92 -5.53 -1.82
N TYR A 166 -1.60 -5.78 -1.79
CA TYR A 166 -0.87 -6.40 -2.89
C TYR A 166 -1.44 -7.78 -3.23
N ASP A 167 -1.55 -8.68 -2.25
CA ASP A 167 -2.01 -10.05 -2.45
C ASP A 167 -3.47 -10.10 -2.96
N PHE A 168 -4.31 -9.15 -2.51
CA PHE A 168 -5.67 -9.01 -3.02
C PHE A 168 -5.70 -8.71 -4.52
N HIS A 169 -4.93 -7.71 -4.96
CA HIS A 169 -4.87 -7.31 -6.36
C HIS A 169 -4.08 -8.28 -7.23
N HIS A 170 -3.11 -8.99 -6.67
CA HIS A 170 -2.39 -10.06 -7.36
C HIS A 170 -3.37 -11.11 -7.94
N ASN A 171 -4.40 -11.47 -7.18
CA ASN A 171 -5.42 -12.43 -7.62
C ASN A 171 -6.34 -11.93 -8.76
N GLN A 172 -6.27 -10.65 -9.09
CA GLN A 172 -7.04 -10.04 -10.17
C GLN A 172 -6.24 -9.94 -11.48
N LEU A 173 -4.93 -10.22 -11.44
CA LEU A 173 -4.09 -10.23 -12.63
C LEU A 173 -4.47 -11.38 -13.57
N THR A 174 -4.50 -11.10 -14.86
CA THR A 174 -4.81 -12.07 -15.92
C THR A 174 -3.60 -12.26 -16.82
N LEU A 175 -2.43 -12.50 -16.21
CA LEU A 175 -1.13 -12.60 -16.87
C LEU A 175 -0.79 -14.02 -17.34
N GLY A 176 -1.56 -15.04 -16.93
CA GLY A 176 -1.55 -16.38 -17.53
C GLY A 176 -2.42 -16.47 -18.78
N ASP A 177 -2.34 -17.59 -19.49
CA ASP A 177 -3.25 -17.96 -20.59
C ASP A 177 -4.66 -18.32 -20.08
#